data_AF-A0A8H5FQL9-F1
#
_entry.id   AF-A0A8H5FQL9-F1
#
_cell.length_a   1.000
_cell.length_b   1.000
_cell.length_c   1.000
_cell.angle_alpha   90.00
_cell.angle_beta   90.00
_cell.angle_gamma   90.00
#
_symmetry.space_group_name_H-M   'P 1'
#
loop_
_entity.id
_entity.type
_entity.pdbx_description
1 polymer ?
#
loop_
_entity_poly.entity_id
_entity_poly.type
_entity_poly.pdbx_seq_one_letter_code
_entity_poly.pdbx_strand_id
1 'polypeptide(L)'
;MQAMGSDMGGKKTRMPRGSSCLNCRRRRIKCDALRPTCSNCERSLGKFYDCEYGDGGPPQAEYLQEQISIMESRVRELEDPSQPLDSMVLHNPYGGFPARASPAAPSVPRGSRSIELSPQLRKVLLSTFFRHAPQLGFFLDNTRLFNSASGSPITQSALSPALLQTILLLGAHLSSYSRATSGSSGTQNDSLEGLRATLLSKAINSTSQILSSNHPDKVLQAIQTHVLLTHYFYMNGRKLEGRYHLSMAVSLVISTRMHRTRSRDELGSSDSLRIQVAGLPGPANFASQNLQEPRHEKERIDAFWTVLSMNSCWTTLEGTVSSLMYRTPQMRVDTPWPGVPLSPDTRSSSTIEWFLANVPDGDYSMLALHAKASILFEQAFTLEEFDANASMESIQTRSQSYNSLCTLVQRFQSELPPIVGTSANSAVGSVDSTQIGQLLLIRTLICVGKIRLAALSPPTPYTYTYGTTVLPDSPRQIALEVVELIRNVHSIFISNFTWDVDKEMFFVDPILAVLWTMVGQTLAQDVERIETGTIGVELPRQARITQLDELRRGLDTIIRAMSIFGAASRPLLDQQLQILLAGRGSGGDRGA
;
A
#
# COMPACT_ATOMS: atom_id res chain seq x y z
N MET A 1 -5.53 -73.30 -7.11
CA MET A 1 -4.31 -72.79 -7.76
C MET A 1 -4.72 -72.00 -8.99
N GLN A 2 -4.01 -70.90 -9.21
CA GLN A 2 -4.38 -69.73 -10.00
C GLN A 2 -4.38 -69.93 -11.52
N ALA A 3 -5.08 -68.98 -12.16
CA ALA A 3 -4.75 -68.36 -13.45
C ALA A 3 -5.08 -69.11 -14.75
N MET A 4 -6.31 -68.90 -15.22
CA MET A 4 -6.65 -68.67 -16.63
C MET A 4 -7.60 -67.46 -16.61
N GLY A 5 -7.36 -66.33 -17.25
CA GLY A 5 -6.96 -66.14 -18.64
C GLY A 5 -8.12 -65.40 -19.30
N SER A 6 -8.20 -64.08 -19.10
CA SER A 6 -9.18 -63.23 -19.78
C SER A 6 -8.44 -62.14 -20.54
N ASP A 7 -8.28 -62.42 -21.83
CA ASP A 7 -7.96 -61.49 -22.88
C ASP A 7 -8.98 -60.33 -22.86
N MET A 8 -8.50 -59.11 -22.61
CA MET A 8 -9.26 -57.88 -22.81
C MET A 8 -8.40 -56.95 -23.65
N GLY A 9 -8.68 -56.97 -24.95
CA GLY A 9 -8.09 -56.10 -25.95
C GLY A 9 -8.10 -54.64 -25.49
N GLY A 10 -6.92 -54.14 -25.13
CA GLY A 10 -6.68 -52.72 -24.91
C GLY A 10 -6.76 -51.99 -26.25
N LYS A 11 -7.91 -51.39 -26.54
CA LYS A 11 -8.05 -50.35 -27.56
C LYS A 11 -6.83 -49.44 -27.47
N LYS A 12 -6.09 -49.25 -28.57
CA LYS A 12 -5.09 -48.19 -28.69
C LYS A 12 -5.83 -46.85 -28.65
N THR A 13 -6.21 -46.40 -27.47
CA THR A 13 -6.67 -45.04 -27.22
C THR A 13 -5.51 -44.13 -27.61
N ARG A 14 -5.62 -43.50 -28.77
CA ARG A 14 -4.75 -42.37 -29.11
C ARG A 14 -4.89 -41.36 -27.98
N MET A 15 -3.81 -41.18 -27.23
CA MET A 15 -3.76 -40.19 -26.15
C MET A 15 -4.25 -38.83 -26.69
N PRO A 16 -5.15 -38.14 -25.99
CA PRO A 16 -5.64 -36.83 -26.39
C PRO A 16 -4.47 -35.88 -26.68
N ARG A 17 -4.55 -35.08 -27.74
CA ARG A 17 -3.54 -34.06 -28.04
C ARG A 17 -3.44 -33.12 -26.84
N GLY A 18 -2.26 -33.07 -26.20
CA GLY A 18 -2.03 -32.26 -24.99
C GLY A 18 -1.67 -33.06 -23.74
N SER A 19 -2.00 -34.35 -23.68
CA SER A 19 -1.85 -35.22 -22.49
C SER A 19 -0.42 -35.56 -22.06
N SER A 20 0.62 -35.00 -22.68
CA SER A 20 2.01 -35.23 -22.27
C SER A 20 2.46 -34.12 -21.31
N CYS A 21 3.09 -34.49 -20.19
CA CYS A 21 3.64 -33.51 -19.26
C CYS A 21 4.70 -32.61 -19.92
N LEU A 22 4.90 -31.42 -19.36
CA LEU A 22 5.82 -30.41 -19.91
C LEU A 22 7.26 -30.93 -20.01
N ASN A 23 7.70 -31.76 -19.06
CA ASN A 23 9.03 -32.35 -19.05
C ASN A 23 9.24 -33.37 -20.18
N CYS A 24 8.30 -34.31 -20.38
CA CYS A 24 8.38 -35.26 -21.49
C CYS A 24 8.26 -34.57 -22.85
N ARG A 25 7.44 -33.51 -22.95
CA ARG A 25 7.34 -32.67 -24.15
C ARG A 25 8.67 -31.96 -24.46
N ARG A 26 9.31 -31.35 -23.45
CA ARG A 26 10.62 -30.69 -23.58
C ARG A 26 11.72 -31.67 -23.98
N ARG A 27 11.69 -32.89 -23.41
CA ARG A 27 12.65 -33.97 -23.72
C ARG A 27 12.33 -34.72 -25.02
N ARG A 28 11.20 -34.44 -25.68
CA ARG A 28 10.70 -35.14 -26.88
C ARG A 28 10.63 -36.66 -26.71
N ILE A 29 10.26 -37.12 -25.52
CA ILE A 29 10.07 -38.55 -25.20
C ILE A 29 8.59 -38.86 -24.96
N LYS A 30 8.21 -40.13 -25.11
CA LYS A 30 6.83 -40.57 -24.90
C LYS A 30 6.46 -40.46 -23.42
N CYS A 31 5.36 -39.76 -23.14
CA CYS A 31 4.75 -39.65 -21.81
C CYS A 31 3.63 -40.69 -21.69
N ASP A 32 3.51 -41.30 -20.53
CA ASP A 32 2.45 -42.24 -20.15
C ASP A 32 1.24 -41.55 -19.49
N ALA A 33 1.30 -40.23 -19.28
CA ALA A 33 0.22 -39.39 -18.75
C ALA A 33 -0.34 -39.79 -17.37
N LEU A 34 0.39 -40.62 -16.60
CA LEU A 34 0.02 -40.92 -15.22
C LEU A 34 0.14 -39.66 -14.36
N ARG A 35 -0.85 -39.45 -13.50
CA ARG A 35 -0.91 -38.36 -12.51
C ARG A 35 -0.75 -38.94 -11.10
N PRO A 36 -0.06 -38.27 -10.17
CA PRO A 36 0.52 -36.93 -10.29
C PRO A 36 1.82 -36.86 -11.10
N THR A 37 2.58 -37.95 -11.18
CA THR A 37 3.89 -37.99 -11.84
C THR A 37 3.91 -39.10 -12.89
N CYS A 38 4.39 -38.80 -14.11
CA CYS A 38 4.54 -39.80 -15.17
C CYS A 38 5.76 -40.70 -14.88
N SER A 39 5.72 -41.97 -15.29
CA SER A 39 6.79 -42.96 -14.97
C SER A 39 8.19 -42.51 -15.41
N ASN A 40 8.26 -41.71 -16.48
CA ASN A 40 9.53 -41.19 -17.02
C ASN A 40 10.09 -40.03 -16.18
N CYS A 41 9.23 -39.21 -15.59
CA CYS A 41 9.63 -38.14 -14.69
C CYS A 41 9.96 -38.70 -13.30
N GLU A 42 9.21 -39.69 -12.82
CA GLU A 42 9.46 -40.35 -11.53
C GLU A 42 10.86 -41.00 -11.48
N ARG A 43 11.27 -41.65 -12.57
CA ARG A 43 12.61 -42.27 -12.66
C ARG A 43 13.74 -41.26 -12.88
N SER A 44 13.42 -39.99 -13.14
CA SER A 44 14.43 -38.96 -13.37
C SER A 44 14.84 -38.33 -12.04
N LEU A 45 15.88 -38.89 -11.41
CA LEU A 45 16.50 -38.29 -10.21
C LEU A 45 17.14 -36.94 -10.55
N GLY A 46 16.62 -35.84 -9.98
CA GLY A 46 17.15 -34.48 -10.13
C GLY A 46 16.15 -33.45 -10.71
N LYS A 47 16.65 -32.52 -11.53
CA LYS A 47 16.03 -31.27 -12.06
C LYS A 47 14.65 -31.40 -12.76
N PHE A 48 14.06 -32.59 -12.84
CA PHE A 48 12.82 -32.87 -13.58
C PHE A 48 11.77 -33.66 -12.76
N TYR A 49 11.89 -33.66 -11.44
CA TYR A 49 10.94 -34.32 -10.54
C TYR A 49 9.53 -33.68 -10.57
N ASP A 50 9.45 -32.37 -10.85
CA ASP A 50 8.18 -31.65 -10.99
C ASP A 50 7.49 -31.96 -12.33
N CYS A 51 6.68 -33.03 -12.35
CA CYS A 51 5.93 -33.48 -13.53
C CYS A 51 4.63 -32.70 -13.73
N GLU A 52 4.73 -31.50 -14.30
CA GLU A 52 3.57 -30.64 -14.56
C GLU A 52 2.83 -30.98 -15.88
N TYR A 53 1.49 -30.95 -15.83
CA TYR A 53 0.61 -31.07 -16.99
C TYR A 53 -0.13 -29.74 -17.20
N GLY A 54 -0.04 -29.17 -18.42
CA GLY A 54 -0.60 -27.85 -18.75
C GLY A 54 -2.12 -27.79 -18.93
N ASP A 55 -2.87 -28.74 -18.38
CA ASP A 55 -4.31 -28.92 -18.62
C ASP A 55 -5.14 -28.52 -17.38
N GLY A 56 -5.10 -27.24 -17.00
CA GLY A 56 -5.94 -26.70 -15.92
C GLY A 56 -6.53 -25.32 -16.26
N GLY A 57 -7.70 -25.30 -16.91
CA GLY A 57 -8.64 -24.16 -16.95
C GLY A 57 -8.28 -22.92 -17.80
N PRO A 58 -9.26 -22.10 -18.22
CA PRO A 58 -9.12 -21.17 -19.36
C PRO A 58 -8.48 -19.82 -18.94
N PRO A 59 -7.40 -19.33 -19.57
CA PRO A 59 -6.78 -18.08 -19.11
C PRO A 59 -6.43 -17.10 -20.24
N GLN A 60 -7.36 -16.85 -21.18
CA GLN A 60 -7.22 -15.69 -22.09
C GLN A 60 -8.54 -15.24 -22.72
N ALA A 61 -9.41 -16.17 -23.11
CA ALA A 61 -10.65 -15.83 -23.82
C ALA A 61 -11.66 -15.12 -22.90
N GLU A 62 -11.83 -15.60 -21.68
CA GLU A 62 -12.77 -15.05 -20.70
C GLU A 62 -12.32 -13.67 -20.20
N TYR A 63 -11.02 -13.49 -19.96
CA TYR A 63 -10.42 -12.18 -19.66
C TYR A 63 -10.61 -11.18 -20.80
N LEU A 64 -10.45 -11.61 -22.06
CA LEU A 64 -10.70 -10.76 -23.21
C LEU A 64 -12.18 -10.39 -23.34
N GLN A 65 -13.11 -11.29 -23.03
CA GLN A 65 -14.54 -11.01 -23.04
C GLN A 65 -14.97 -10.06 -21.91
N GLU A 66 -14.37 -10.19 -20.73
CA GLU A 66 -14.58 -9.26 -19.61
C GLU A 66 -14.06 -7.86 -19.95
N GLN A 67 -12.87 -7.75 -20.55
CA GLN A 67 -12.32 -6.46 -20.99
C GLN A 67 -13.14 -5.83 -22.12
N ILE A 68 -13.66 -6.63 -23.06
CA ILE A 68 -14.57 -6.14 -24.11
C ILE A 68 -15.86 -5.61 -23.47
N SER A 69 -16.45 -6.33 -22.51
CA SER A 69 -17.67 -5.88 -21.81
C SER A 69 -17.48 -4.57 -21.07
N ILE A 70 -16.34 -4.39 -20.39
CA ILE A 70 -16.00 -3.15 -19.68
C ILE A 70 -15.79 -1.99 -20.67
N MET A 71 -15.09 -2.23 -21.76
CA MET A 71 -14.85 -1.22 -22.81
C MET A 71 -16.16 -0.81 -23.50
N GLU A 72 -17.05 -1.76 -23.81
CA GLU A 72 -18.34 -1.48 -24.45
C GLU A 72 -19.30 -0.73 -23.52
N SER A 73 -19.28 -1.02 -22.20
CA SER A 73 -20.04 -0.27 -21.21
C SER A 73 -19.56 1.19 -21.12
N ARG A 74 -18.24 1.40 -21.15
CA ARG A 74 -17.62 2.73 -21.13
C ARG A 74 -17.96 3.54 -22.38
N VAL A 75 -17.98 2.91 -23.55
CA VAL A 75 -18.39 3.55 -24.81
C VAL A 75 -19.86 3.92 -24.76
N ARG A 76 -20.73 3.05 -24.24
CA ARG A 76 -22.17 3.32 -24.12
C ARG A 76 -22.49 4.47 -23.16
N GLU A 77 -21.76 4.61 -22.06
CA GLU A 77 -21.84 5.77 -21.16
C GLU A 77 -21.38 7.08 -21.81
N LEU A 78 -20.43 6.99 -22.75
CA LEU A 78 -19.90 8.15 -23.47
C LEU A 78 -20.73 8.52 -24.72
N GLU A 79 -21.56 7.60 -25.22
CA GLU A 79 -22.39 7.76 -26.42
C GLU A 79 -23.86 8.14 -26.12
N ASP A 80 -24.34 8.06 -24.88
CA ASP A 80 -25.71 8.45 -24.51
C ASP A 80 -25.86 9.99 -24.42
N PRO A 81 -26.57 10.66 -25.36
CA PRO A 81 -26.68 12.11 -25.41
C PRO A 81 -27.72 12.70 -24.44
N SER A 82 -28.28 11.90 -23.52
CA SER A 82 -29.56 12.21 -22.86
C SER A 82 -29.47 12.75 -21.43
N GLN A 83 -28.29 13.00 -20.85
CA GLN A 83 -28.17 13.64 -19.53
C GLN A 83 -27.40 14.98 -19.58
N PRO A 84 -28.02 16.10 -19.16
CA PRO A 84 -27.41 17.42 -19.22
C PRO A 84 -26.44 17.60 -18.05
N LEU A 85 -25.17 17.30 -18.28
CA LEU A 85 -24.07 17.93 -17.53
C LEU A 85 -23.77 19.28 -18.17
N ASP A 86 -23.56 20.29 -17.33
CA ASP A 86 -23.27 21.66 -17.70
C ASP A 86 -22.17 21.71 -18.79
N SER A 87 -22.54 22.28 -19.93
CA SER A 87 -21.87 22.11 -21.21
C SER A 87 -20.47 22.72 -21.21
N MET A 88 -19.43 21.89 -21.09
CA MET A 88 -18.08 22.27 -21.53
C MET A 88 -18.05 22.28 -23.06
N VAL A 89 -18.41 23.42 -23.64
CA VAL A 89 -18.18 23.69 -25.06
C VAL A 89 -16.67 23.75 -25.31
N LEU A 90 -16.13 22.73 -25.97
CA LEU A 90 -14.77 22.74 -26.50
C LEU A 90 -14.68 23.81 -27.59
N HIS A 91 -14.00 24.91 -27.25
CA HIS A 91 -13.74 25.98 -28.21
C HIS A 91 -12.67 25.51 -29.22
N ASN A 92 -13.03 25.47 -30.51
CA ASN A 92 -12.09 25.22 -31.60
C ASN A 92 -11.27 26.49 -31.89
N PRO A 93 -9.96 26.55 -31.57
CA PRO A 93 -9.17 27.77 -31.71
C PRO A 93 -8.78 28.11 -33.17
N TYR A 94 -9.27 27.37 -34.16
CA TYR A 94 -9.01 27.62 -35.60
C TYR A 94 -10.27 27.75 -36.46
N GLY A 95 -11.46 27.76 -35.84
CA GLY A 95 -12.73 27.85 -36.56
C GLY A 95 -13.20 29.29 -36.83
N GLY A 96 -12.55 29.97 -37.78
CA GLY A 96 -13.17 31.10 -38.48
C GLY A 96 -12.52 32.46 -38.26
N PHE A 97 -11.50 32.78 -39.07
CA PHE A 97 -11.32 34.13 -39.58
C PHE A 97 -10.95 34.07 -41.07
N PRO A 98 -11.59 34.88 -41.93
CA PRO A 98 -11.32 34.90 -43.36
C PRO A 98 -9.91 35.45 -43.64
N ALA A 99 -9.26 34.86 -44.63
CA ALA A 99 -7.93 35.21 -45.09
C ALA A 99 -7.80 36.71 -45.42
N ARG A 100 -7.00 37.45 -44.65
CA ARG A 100 -6.40 38.69 -45.12
C ARG A 100 -5.05 38.96 -44.46
N ALA A 101 -4.01 38.91 -45.30
CA ALA A 101 -2.66 39.47 -45.23
C ALA A 101 -2.01 39.66 -43.84
N SER A 102 -0.94 38.91 -43.59
CA SER A 102 -0.05 39.05 -42.43
C SER A 102 0.78 40.35 -42.44
N PRO A 103 0.74 41.16 -41.37
CA PRO A 103 1.90 41.88 -40.86
C PRO A 103 2.54 41.09 -39.71
N ALA A 104 3.80 41.42 -39.42
CA ALA A 104 4.76 40.69 -38.59
C ALA A 104 4.24 40.14 -37.25
N ALA A 105 4.78 38.98 -36.87
CA ALA A 105 4.45 38.24 -35.66
C ALA A 105 4.66 39.07 -34.37
N PRO A 106 3.68 39.10 -33.44
CA PRO A 106 3.91 39.62 -32.11
C PRO A 106 4.70 38.57 -31.31
N SER A 107 5.80 39.03 -30.72
CA SER A 107 6.64 38.28 -29.78
C SER A 107 5.82 37.70 -28.63
N VAL A 108 5.85 36.37 -28.49
CA VAL A 108 5.35 35.63 -27.32
C VAL A 108 6.04 36.17 -26.05
N PRO A 109 5.32 36.55 -24.98
CA PRO A 109 5.96 36.83 -23.71
C PRO A 109 6.59 35.54 -23.17
N ARG A 110 7.92 35.43 -23.24
CA ARG A 110 8.70 34.50 -22.42
C ARG A 110 8.44 34.85 -20.96
N GLY A 111 7.54 34.10 -20.33
CA GLY A 111 7.09 34.36 -18.97
C GLY A 111 6.86 33.09 -18.16
N SER A 112 7.66 32.03 -18.35
CA SER A 112 7.83 31.05 -17.27
C SER A 112 8.57 31.77 -16.14
N ARG A 113 7.83 32.46 -15.27
CA ARG A 113 8.39 33.01 -14.04
C ARG A 113 8.82 31.81 -13.21
N SER A 114 10.09 31.46 -13.28
CA SER A 114 10.73 30.69 -12.24
C SER A 114 10.50 31.47 -10.94
N ILE A 115 9.57 31.01 -10.10
CA ILE A 115 9.53 31.45 -8.71
C ILE A 115 10.88 31.05 -8.12
N GLU A 116 11.81 31.99 -8.10
CA GLU A 116 13.03 31.87 -7.33
C GLU A 116 12.63 32.01 -5.86
N LEU A 117 12.34 30.88 -5.24
CA LEU A 117 12.19 30.79 -3.79
C LEU A 117 13.42 31.39 -3.14
N SER A 118 13.22 32.30 -2.18
CA SER A 118 14.32 32.85 -1.40
C SER A 118 15.13 31.70 -0.78
N PRO A 119 16.47 31.81 -0.72
CA PRO A 119 17.31 30.74 -0.18
C PRO A 119 16.90 30.34 1.24
N GLN A 120 16.47 31.31 2.06
CA GLN A 120 15.99 31.08 3.42
C GLN A 120 14.70 30.25 3.43
N LEU A 121 13.69 30.64 2.63
CA LEU A 121 12.43 29.90 2.55
C LEU A 121 12.67 28.47 2.06
N ARG A 122 13.51 28.30 1.03
CA ARG A 122 13.88 26.96 0.53
C ARG A 122 14.49 26.10 1.62
N LYS A 123 15.44 26.63 2.39
CA LYS A 123 16.09 25.90 3.50
C LYS A 123 15.09 25.51 4.58
N VAL A 124 14.16 26.41 4.95
CA VAL A 124 13.09 26.11 5.90
C VAL A 124 12.22 24.98 5.39
N LEU A 125 11.69 25.06 4.15
CA LEU A 125 10.83 24.02 3.59
C LEU A 125 11.52 22.65 3.51
N LEU A 126 12.79 22.63 3.09
CA LEU A 126 13.60 21.40 3.08
C LEU A 126 13.74 20.84 4.51
N SER A 127 14.10 21.69 5.48
CA SER A 127 14.26 21.24 6.87
C SER A 127 12.96 20.71 7.48
N THR A 128 11.81 21.34 7.16
CA THR A 128 10.50 20.86 7.57
C THR A 128 10.19 19.49 6.96
N PHE A 129 10.45 19.32 5.66
CA PHE A 129 10.23 18.03 4.99
C PHE A 129 11.11 16.92 5.58
N PHE A 130 12.43 17.13 5.68
CA PHE A 130 13.36 16.08 6.10
C PHE A 130 13.14 15.62 7.54
N ARG A 131 12.54 16.46 8.39
CA ARG A 131 12.07 16.06 9.73
C ARG A 131 11.01 14.96 9.69
N HIS A 132 10.18 14.92 8.65
CA HIS A 132 9.07 13.97 8.49
C HIS A 132 9.30 12.97 7.34
N ALA A 133 10.49 12.95 6.76
CA ALA A 133 10.81 12.14 5.58
C ALA A 133 10.61 10.62 5.82
N PRO A 134 11.02 10.02 6.96
CA PRO A 134 10.80 8.60 7.20
C PRO A 134 9.32 8.20 7.26
N GLN A 135 8.44 9.08 7.77
CA GLN A 135 7.00 8.85 7.83
C GLN A 135 6.33 8.99 6.46
N LEU A 136 6.96 9.70 5.52
CA LEU A 136 6.47 9.94 4.17
C LEU A 136 7.03 8.93 3.14
N GLY A 137 7.63 7.84 3.61
CA GLY A 137 8.22 6.81 2.74
C GLY A 137 9.41 7.34 1.93
N PHE A 138 10.21 8.24 2.50
CA PHE A 138 11.46 8.68 1.88
C PHE A 138 12.56 7.64 2.10
N PHE A 139 12.97 6.97 1.03
CA PHE A 139 13.91 5.84 1.06
C PHE A 139 15.29 6.18 0.49
N LEU A 140 15.48 7.39 -0.07
CA LEU A 140 16.78 7.85 -0.56
C LEU A 140 17.66 8.38 0.59
N ASP A 141 18.98 8.40 0.42
CA ASP A 141 19.90 8.94 1.43
C ASP A 141 19.68 10.46 1.71
N ASN A 142 19.11 10.76 2.87
CA ASN A 142 18.79 12.11 3.34
C ASN A 142 20.01 13.05 3.43
N THR A 143 21.18 12.52 3.82
CA THR A 143 22.32 13.35 4.24
C THR A 143 22.97 14.07 3.06
N ARG A 144 23.11 13.38 1.92
CA ARG A 144 23.67 13.94 0.68
C ARG A 144 22.68 14.88 0.01
N LEU A 145 21.40 14.52 0.05
CA LEU A 145 20.34 15.25 -0.66
C LEU A 145 20.03 16.60 -0.02
N PHE A 146 20.00 16.70 1.32
CA PHE A 146 19.82 17.98 2.00
C PHE A 146 20.96 18.96 1.70
N ASN A 147 22.21 18.48 1.75
CA ASN A 147 23.39 19.30 1.48
C ASN A 147 23.45 19.76 0.02
N SER A 148 23.09 18.88 -0.93
CA SER A 148 23.03 19.24 -2.35
C SER A 148 21.87 20.17 -2.70
N ALA A 149 20.69 19.98 -2.09
CA ALA A 149 19.49 20.78 -2.35
C ALA A 149 19.59 22.20 -1.75
N SER A 150 20.40 22.36 -0.71
CA SER A 150 20.67 23.64 -0.05
C SER A 150 21.80 24.45 -0.72
N GLY A 151 22.55 23.85 -1.65
CA GLY A 151 23.70 24.45 -2.33
C GLY A 151 23.39 25.23 -3.62
N SER A 152 24.44 25.77 -4.25
CA SER A 152 24.39 26.55 -5.50
C SER A 152 24.15 25.67 -6.75
N PRO A 153 23.39 26.13 -7.77
CA PRO A 153 22.95 25.34 -8.95
C PRO A 153 24.04 24.90 -9.95
N ILE A 154 25.33 24.96 -9.61
CA ILE A 154 26.45 24.89 -10.57
C ILE A 154 26.91 23.44 -10.87
N THR A 155 26.46 22.44 -10.10
CA THR A 155 26.75 21.02 -10.37
C THR A 155 25.45 20.27 -10.71
N GLN A 156 25.52 19.21 -11.54
CA GLN A 156 24.37 18.37 -11.89
C GLN A 156 23.50 18.14 -10.66
N SER A 157 22.26 18.67 -10.68
CA SER A 157 21.37 18.63 -9.53
C SER A 157 21.21 17.19 -9.06
N ALA A 158 21.62 16.91 -7.81
CA ALA A 158 21.50 15.58 -7.20
C ALA A 158 20.02 15.12 -7.11
N LEU A 159 19.08 16.05 -7.26
CA LEU A 159 17.65 15.79 -7.33
C LEU A 159 17.11 16.20 -8.71
N SER A 160 16.29 15.35 -9.30
CA SER A 160 15.48 15.70 -10.46
C SER A 160 14.59 16.90 -10.12
N PRO A 161 14.26 17.75 -11.10
CA PRO A 161 13.39 18.89 -10.89
C PRO A 161 12.06 18.49 -10.23
N ALA A 162 11.45 17.39 -10.69
CA ALA A 162 10.19 16.90 -10.14
C ALA A 162 10.30 16.55 -8.66
N LEU A 163 11.34 15.80 -8.26
CA LEU A 163 11.54 15.39 -6.88
C LEU A 163 11.77 16.61 -5.97
N LEU A 164 12.58 17.58 -6.41
CA LEU A 164 12.81 18.79 -5.64
C LEU A 164 11.51 19.60 -5.46
N GLN A 165 10.71 19.79 -6.51
CA GLN A 165 9.43 20.51 -6.41
C GLN A 165 8.45 19.79 -5.47
N THR A 166 8.40 18.46 -5.51
CA THR A 166 7.55 17.66 -4.62
C THR A 166 8.00 17.74 -3.15
N ILE A 167 9.31 17.69 -2.89
CA ILE A 167 9.87 17.89 -1.55
C ILE A 167 9.50 19.28 -1.01
N LEU A 168 9.66 20.32 -1.83
CA LEU A 168 9.31 21.69 -1.44
C LEU A 168 7.80 21.86 -1.23
N LEU A 169 6.97 21.21 -2.05
CA LEU A 169 5.52 21.18 -1.91
C LEU A 169 5.11 20.59 -0.56
N LEU A 170 5.66 19.42 -0.20
CA LEU A 170 5.38 18.78 1.08
C LEU A 170 5.92 19.59 2.25
N GLY A 171 7.13 20.16 2.13
CA GLY A 171 7.67 21.09 3.11
C GLY A 171 6.74 22.28 3.34
N ALA A 172 6.18 22.86 2.26
CA ALA A 172 5.21 23.96 2.35
C ALA A 172 3.90 23.52 3.01
N HIS A 173 3.38 22.35 2.63
CA HIS A 173 2.16 21.77 3.21
C HIS A 173 2.31 21.49 4.72
N LEU A 174 3.42 20.89 5.14
CA LEU A 174 3.73 20.62 6.54
C LEU A 174 4.01 21.91 7.33
N SER A 175 4.54 22.95 6.68
CA SER A 175 4.78 24.25 7.33
C SER A 175 3.49 25.03 7.61
N SER A 176 2.41 24.80 6.84
CA SER A 176 1.09 25.38 7.12
C SER A 176 0.50 24.85 8.42
N TYR A 177 0.83 23.62 8.79
CA TYR A 177 0.33 22.96 10.01
C TYR A 177 0.84 23.67 11.28
N SER A 178 2.14 23.96 11.35
CA SER A 178 2.76 24.68 12.47
C SER A 178 2.21 26.09 12.70
N ARG A 179 1.56 26.70 11.70
CA ARG A 179 1.08 28.10 11.75
C ARG A 179 -0.43 28.22 11.95
N ALA A 180 -1.19 27.21 11.56
CA ALA A 180 -2.63 27.16 11.80
C ALA A 180 -2.95 27.16 13.31
N THR A 181 -2.08 26.56 14.12
CA THR A 181 -2.19 26.53 15.59
C THR A 181 -1.76 27.83 16.27
N SER A 182 -0.92 28.64 15.62
CA SER A 182 -0.35 29.88 16.20
C SER A 182 -1.18 31.15 15.93
N GLY A 183 -2.40 31.02 15.40
CA GLY A 183 -3.34 32.14 15.22
C GLY A 183 -2.89 33.23 14.23
N SER A 184 -1.94 32.95 13.33
CA SER A 184 -1.38 33.96 12.42
C SER A 184 -2.38 34.42 11.34
N SER A 185 -2.32 35.70 10.98
CA SER A 185 -3.25 36.44 10.10
C SER A 185 -3.44 35.84 8.69
N GLY A 186 -4.67 35.96 8.17
CA GLY A 186 -5.13 35.32 6.91
C GLY A 186 -4.33 35.63 5.64
N THR A 187 -3.64 36.77 5.56
CA THR A 187 -2.88 37.18 4.36
C THR A 187 -1.64 36.33 4.08
N GLN A 188 -1.02 35.73 5.12
CA GLN A 188 0.13 34.84 4.94
C GLN A 188 -0.27 33.43 4.49
N ASN A 189 -1.47 32.97 4.86
CA ASN A 189 -1.98 31.66 4.43
C ASN A 189 -2.30 31.66 2.94
N ASP A 190 -2.87 32.74 2.40
CA ASP A 190 -3.16 32.89 0.96
C ASP A 190 -1.90 32.83 0.09
N SER A 191 -0.81 33.46 0.57
CA SER A 191 0.48 33.44 -0.14
C SER A 191 1.10 32.03 -0.18
N LEU A 192 0.96 31.27 0.91
CA LEU A 192 1.45 29.90 0.98
C LEU A 192 0.58 28.94 0.14
N GLU A 193 -0.73 29.18 0.07
CA GLU A 193 -1.63 28.43 -0.81
C GLU A 193 -1.24 28.57 -2.29
N GLY A 194 -1.05 29.81 -2.75
CA GLY A 194 -0.60 30.09 -4.11
C GLY A 194 0.76 29.46 -4.42
N LEU A 195 1.67 29.44 -3.44
CA LEU A 195 2.95 28.75 -3.57
C LEU A 195 2.76 27.24 -3.72
N ARG A 196 1.92 26.60 -2.90
CA ARG A 196 1.64 25.16 -3.00
C ARG A 196 1.05 24.78 -4.35
N ALA A 197 0.06 25.55 -4.84
CA ALA A 197 -0.54 25.32 -6.15
C ALA A 197 0.50 25.41 -7.28
N THR A 198 1.43 26.37 -7.18
CA THR A 198 2.50 26.51 -8.17
C THR A 198 3.53 25.38 -8.08
N LEU A 199 3.94 24.97 -6.87
CA LEU A 199 4.87 23.86 -6.69
C LEU A 199 4.27 22.53 -7.17
N LEU A 200 2.98 22.31 -6.92
CA LEU A 200 2.25 21.14 -7.39
C LEU A 200 2.20 21.08 -8.92
N SER A 201 1.82 22.17 -9.59
CA SER A 201 1.77 22.19 -11.06
C SER A 201 3.14 21.94 -11.68
N LYS A 202 4.22 22.51 -11.11
CA LYS A 202 5.59 22.25 -11.55
C LYS A 202 6.02 20.79 -11.31
N ALA A 203 5.69 20.23 -10.15
CA ALA A 203 6.01 18.85 -9.81
C ALA A 203 5.38 17.89 -10.83
N ILE A 204 4.06 18.01 -11.06
CA ILE A 204 3.32 17.18 -12.01
C ILE A 204 3.89 17.31 -13.42
N ASN A 205 4.07 18.54 -13.92
CA ASN A 205 4.59 18.78 -15.27
C ASN A 205 6.01 18.20 -15.46
N SER A 206 6.82 18.17 -14.41
CA SER A 206 8.18 17.64 -14.46
C SER A 206 8.23 16.12 -14.36
N THR A 207 7.17 15.44 -13.89
CA THR A 207 7.17 13.97 -13.73
C THR A 207 7.41 13.22 -15.04
N SER A 208 6.84 13.70 -16.15
CA SER A 208 6.98 13.10 -17.49
C SER A 208 8.42 13.13 -18.02
N GLN A 209 9.24 14.05 -17.51
CA GLN A 209 10.61 14.27 -17.98
C GLN A 209 11.65 13.51 -17.14
N ILE A 210 11.28 12.96 -15.97
CA ILE A 210 12.24 12.33 -15.04
C ILE A 210 12.98 11.17 -15.73
N LEU A 211 12.24 10.27 -16.37
CA LEU A 211 12.82 9.07 -17.00
C LEU A 211 13.63 9.38 -18.26
N SER A 212 13.32 10.50 -18.92
CA SER A 212 14.05 11.01 -20.09
C SER A 212 15.34 11.74 -19.71
N SER A 213 15.59 11.97 -18.42
CA SER A 213 16.83 12.59 -17.95
C SER A 213 18.03 11.64 -18.06
N ASN A 214 19.22 12.24 -18.03
CA ASN A 214 20.50 11.53 -17.97
C ASN A 214 20.97 11.26 -16.53
N HIS A 215 20.10 11.41 -15.52
CA HIS A 215 20.47 11.19 -14.13
C HIS A 215 20.65 9.68 -13.85
N PRO A 216 21.72 9.24 -13.16
CA PRO A 216 21.97 7.83 -12.87
C PRO A 216 20.83 7.19 -12.06
N ASP A 217 20.32 7.89 -11.05
CA ASP A 217 19.23 7.41 -10.18
C ASP A 217 17.82 7.81 -10.64
N LYS A 218 17.62 8.14 -11.92
CA LYS A 218 16.34 8.68 -12.42
C LYS A 218 15.13 7.81 -12.10
N VAL A 219 15.29 6.49 -12.09
CA VAL A 219 14.22 5.54 -11.74
C VAL A 219 13.85 5.64 -10.27
N LEU A 220 14.82 5.56 -9.37
CA LEU A 220 14.58 5.68 -7.93
C LEU A 220 13.98 7.04 -7.57
N GLN A 221 14.46 8.12 -8.19
CA GLN A 221 13.89 9.45 -7.99
C GLN A 221 12.48 9.60 -8.56
N ALA A 222 12.16 8.94 -9.68
CA ALA A 222 10.80 8.89 -10.21
C ALA A 222 9.86 8.17 -9.24
N ILE A 223 10.27 7.01 -8.72
CA ILE A 223 9.50 6.26 -7.71
C ILE A 223 9.29 7.13 -6.46
N GLN A 224 10.37 7.74 -5.93
CA GLN A 224 10.28 8.59 -4.74
C GLN A 224 9.33 9.78 -4.96
N THR A 225 9.38 10.39 -6.14
CA THR A 225 8.50 11.51 -6.50
C THR A 225 7.04 11.07 -6.51
N HIS A 226 6.73 9.91 -7.11
CA HIS A 226 5.38 9.37 -7.12
C HIS A 226 4.88 8.95 -5.74
N VAL A 227 5.75 8.37 -4.89
CA VAL A 227 5.41 8.05 -3.49
C VAL A 227 5.03 9.31 -2.72
N LEU A 228 5.85 10.36 -2.82
CA LEU A 228 5.60 11.63 -2.14
C LEU A 228 4.36 12.36 -2.67
N LEU A 229 4.13 12.35 -3.98
CA LEU A 229 2.91 12.92 -4.56
C LEU A 229 1.67 12.15 -4.10
N THR A 230 1.75 10.83 -4.00
CA THR A 230 0.65 10.01 -3.47
C THR A 230 0.27 10.44 -2.06
N HIS A 231 1.26 10.57 -1.17
CA HIS A 231 1.04 11.10 0.18
C HIS A 231 0.41 12.49 0.17
N TYR A 232 0.90 13.40 -0.69
CA TYR A 232 0.33 14.74 -0.83
C TYR A 232 -1.15 14.69 -1.22
N PHE A 233 -1.52 13.93 -2.26
CA PHE A 233 -2.91 13.85 -2.71
C PHE A 233 -3.82 13.20 -1.67
N TYR A 234 -3.40 12.12 -1.01
CA TYR A 234 -4.18 11.50 0.05
C TYR A 234 -4.34 12.41 1.28
N MET A 235 -3.29 13.13 1.71
CA MET A 235 -3.41 14.15 2.77
C MET A 235 -4.53 15.16 2.47
N ASN A 236 -4.66 15.55 1.20
CA ASN A 236 -5.64 16.52 0.72
C ASN A 236 -6.99 15.88 0.29
N GLY A 237 -7.23 14.59 0.58
CA GLY A 237 -8.47 13.91 0.24
C GLY A 237 -8.68 13.62 -1.26
N ARG A 238 -7.67 13.87 -2.09
CA ARG A 238 -7.69 13.70 -3.56
C ARG A 238 -7.33 12.26 -3.94
N LYS A 239 -8.26 11.33 -3.67
CA LYS A 239 -8.01 9.89 -3.78
C LYS A 239 -7.64 9.43 -5.20
N LEU A 240 -8.30 9.98 -6.23
CA LEU A 240 -8.07 9.58 -7.62
C LEU A 240 -6.64 9.89 -8.09
N GLU A 241 -6.17 11.11 -7.82
CA GLU A 241 -4.81 11.54 -8.14
C GLU A 241 -3.77 10.81 -7.30
N GLY A 242 -4.07 10.53 -6.03
CA GLY A 242 -3.26 9.67 -5.18
C GLY A 242 -3.06 8.29 -5.79
N ARG A 243 -4.15 7.63 -6.19
CA ARG A 243 -4.15 6.32 -6.84
C ARG A 243 -3.40 6.32 -8.16
N TYR A 244 -3.53 7.38 -8.97
CA TYR A 244 -2.78 7.52 -10.21
C TYR A 244 -1.27 7.47 -9.96
N HIS A 245 -0.76 8.29 -9.04
CA HIS A 245 0.67 8.31 -8.73
C HIS A 245 1.16 7.02 -8.06
N LEU A 246 0.35 6.41 -7.20
CA LEU A 246 0.64 5.09 -6.63
C LEU A 246 0.78 4.03 -7.74
N SER A 247 -0.12 4.02 -8.72
CA SER A 247 -0.07 3.09 -9.85
C SER A 247 1.18 3.28 -10.72
N MET A 248 1.63 4.52 -10.89
CA MET A 248 2.90 4.82 -11.56
C MET A 248 4.09 4.27 -10.77
N ALA A 249 4.11 4.44 -9.44
CA ALA A 249 5.16 3.88 -8.59
C ALA A 249 5.19 2.34 -8.65
N VAL A 250 4.01 1.70 -8.56
CA VAL A 250 3.86 0.24 -8.72
C VAL A 250 4.41 -0.24 -10.06
N SER A 251 4.03 0.42 -11.15
CA SER A 251 4.50 0.07 -12.50
C SER A 251 6.02 0.17 -12.62
N LEU A 252 6.64 1.17 -12.00
CA LEU A 252 8.09 1.35 -12.00
C LEU A 252 8.82 0.27 -11.22
N VAL A 253 8.38 -0.08 -10.01
CA VAL A 253 9.04 -1.13 -9.20
C VAL A 253 8.90 -2.52 -9.84
N ILE A 254 7.79 -2.79 -10.54
CA ILE A 254 7.60 -4.03 -11.30
C ILE A 254 8.49 -4.07 -12.54
N SER A 255 8.40 -3.04 -13.40
CA SER A 255 9.10 -3.00 -14.69
C SER A 255 10.62 -2.99 -14.54
N THR A 256 11.13 -2.44 -13.43
CA THR A 256 12.56 -2.45 -13.10
C THR A 256 12.99 -3.66 -12.26
N ARG A 257 12.08 -4.64 -12.07
CA ARG A 257 12.31 -5.90 -11.34
C ARG A 257 12.78 -5.73 -9.90
N MET A 258 12.40 -4.64 -9.23
CA MET A 258 12.75 -4.43 -7.81
C MET A 258 12.11 -5.46 -6.87
N HIS A 259 11.08 -6.19 -7.32
CA HIS A 259 10.44 -7.32 -6.63
C HIS A 259 11.25 -8.63 -6.68
N ARG A 260 12.33 -8.70 -7.47
CA ARG A 260 13.22 -9.86 -7.63
C ARG A 260 14.64 -9.59 -7.13
N THR A 261 14.84 -8.58 -6.29
CA THR A 261 16.18 -8.23 -5.80
C THR A 261 16.79 -9.41 -5.04
N ARG A 262 18.02 -9.83 -5.41
CA ARG A 262 18.72 -11.00 -4.83
C ARG A 262 17.96 -12.33 -4.98
N SER A 263 17.15 -12.49 -6.02
CA SER A 263 16.42 -13.73 -6.28
C SER A 263 17.37 -14.92 -6.48
N ARG A 264 17.04 -16.05 -5.84
CA ARG A 264 17.81 -17.30 -5.95
C ARG A 264 17.81 -17.88 -7.37
N ASP A 265 16.77 -17.64 -8.16
CA ASP A 265 16.60 -18.20 -9.49
C ASP A 265 17.50 -17.54 -10.57
N GLU A 266 18.04 -16.35 -10.28
CA GLU A 266 18.86 -15.58 -11.24
C GLU A 266 20.26 -16.17 -11.47
N LEU A 267 20.76 -17.06 -10.59
CA LEU A 267 22.02 -17.78 -10.82
C LEU A 267 21.93 -18.84 -11.93
N GLY A 268 20.72 -19.26 -12.31
CA GLY A 268 20.50 -20.36 -13.28
C GLY A 268 20.18 -19.91 -14.71
N SER A 269 19.98 -18.61 -14.94
CA SER A 269 19.44 -18.06 -16.20
C SER A 269 20.49 -17.20 -16.94
N SER A 270 21.64 -17.79 -17.24
CA SER A 270 22.44 -17.30 -18.38
C SER A 270 21.70 -17.67 -19.66
N ASP A 271 21.46 -16.67 -20.51
CA ASP A 271 20.87 -16.79 -21.85
C ASP A 271 19.45 -17.36 -21.95
N SER A 272 18.43 -16.49 -21.99
CA SER A 272 17.50 -16.40 -23.14
C SER A 272 16.25 -15.55 -22.82
N LEU A 273 15.87 -14.70 -23.78
CA LEU A 273 14.65 -13.87 -23.85
C LEU A 273 14.64 -12.58 -23.01
N ARG A 274 15.57 -11.68 -23.31
CA ARG A 274 15.44 -10.24 -22.99
C ARG A 274 14.70 -9.55 -24.13
N ILE A 275 13.41 -9.24 -23.95
CA ILE A 275 12.67 -8.39 -24.89
C ILE A 275 13.30 -7.00 -24.86
N GLN A 276 13.89 -6.63 -26.00
CA GLN A 276 14.57 -5.37 -26.22
C GLN A 276 13.51 -4.33 -26.61
N VAL A 277 13.16 -3.43 -25.69
CA VAL A 277 12.39 -2.23 -26.04
C VAL A 277 13.34 -1.30 -26.76
N ALA A 278 13.14 -1.11 -28.07
CA ALA A 278 13.97 -0.23 -28.90
C ALA A 278 13.93 1.21 -28.36
N GLY A 279 15.08 1.73 -27.94
CA GLY A 279 15.23 3.11 -27.42
C GLY A 279 15.80 3.21 -26.00
N LEU A 280 15.92 2.10 -25.26
CA LEU A 280 16.63 2.04 -23.97
C LEU A 280 17.93 1.23 -24.13
N PRO A 281 19.08 1.69 -23.57
CA PRO A 281 20.28 0.85 -23.51
C PRO A 281 19.93 -0.47 -22.82
N GLY A 282 20.27 -1.59 -23.46
CA GLY A 282 19.88 -2.92 -22.99
C GLY A 282 20.32 -3.20 -21.54
N PRO A 283 19.68 -4.17 -20.85
CA PRO A 283 19.94 -4.45 -19.44
C PRO A 283 21.37 -4.92 -19.14
N ALA A 284 22.18 -5.28 -20.16
CA ALA A 284 23.60 -5.58 -19.97
C ALA A 284 24.43 -4.35 -19.58
N ASN A 285 24.07 -3.14 -20.04
CA ASN A 285 24.84 -1.93 -19.74
C ASN A 285 24.39 -1.26 -18.42
N PHE A 286 23.15 -1.47 -17.96
CA PHE A 286 22.68 -1.00 -16.66
C PHE A 286 22.94 -1.98 -15.51
N ALA A 287 22.88 -3.29 -15.77
CA ALA A 287 23.22 -4.29 -14.75
C ALA A 287 24.72 -4.23 -14.43
N SER A 288 25.60 -4.15 -15.43
CA SER A 288 27.03 -4.33 -15.16
C SER A 288 27.76 -3.12 -14.56
N GLN A 289 27.15 -1.93 -14.50
CA GLN A 289 27.82 -0.72 -13.98
C GLN A 289 27.27 -0.21 -12.63
N ASN A 290 26.06 -0.61 -12.22
CA ASN A 290 25.44 -0.16 -10.95
C ASN A 290 25.15 -1.29 -9.94
N LEU A 291 25.54 -2.54 -10.23
CA LEU A 291 25.30 -3.70 -9.35
C LEU A 291 26.22 -3.76 -8.11
N GLN A 292 27.18 -2.85 -7.94
CA GLN A 292 28.27 -3.06 -6.97
C GLN A 292 28.22 -2.19 -5.70
N GLU A 293 27.32 -1.22 -5.60
CA GLU A 293 27.28 -0.30 -4.45
C GLU A 293 26.13 -0.70 -3.50
N PRO A 294 26.43 -1.24 -2.28
CA PRO A 294 25.42 -1.73 -1.33
C PRO A 294 24.31 -0.71 -1.01
N ARG A 295 24.63 0.59 -1.10
CA ARG A 295 23.68 1.68 -0.89
C ARG A 295 22.52 1.69 -1.89
N HIS A 296 22.80 1.58 -3.19
CA HIS A 296 21.76 1.63 -4.24
C HIS A 296 20.89 0.37 -4.20
N GLU A 297 21.41 -0.71 -3.64
CA GLU A 297 20.62 -1.91 -3.38
C GLU A 297 19.66 -1.72 -2.20
N LYS A 298 20.13 -1.16 -1.08
CA LYS A 298 19.26 -0.82 0.05
C LYS A 298 18.12 0.10 -0.37
N GLU A 299 18.41 1.17 -1.12
CA GLU A 299 17.37 2.10 -1.61
C GLU A 299 16.33 1.41 -2.51
N ARG A 300 16.73 0.42 -3.32
CA ARG A 300 15.79 -0.37 -4.16
C ARG A 300 14.91 -1.30 -3.33
N ILE A 301 15.47 -1.95 -2.32
CA ILE A 301 14.71 -2.79 -1.38
C ILE A 301 13.71 -1.91 -0.65
N ASP A 302 14.15 -0.80 -0.07
CA ASP A 302 13.31 0.12 0.69
C ASP A 302 12.22 0.75 -0.22
N ALA A 303 12.55 1.09 -1.47
CA ALA A 303 11.59 1.59 -2.46
C ALA A 303 10.48 0.57 -2.77
N PHE A 304 10.85 -0.69 -3.03
CA PHE A 304 9.89 -1.75 -3.32
C PHE A 304 8.92 -1.96 -2.16
N TRP A 305 9.43 -2.10 -0.95
CA TRP A 305 8.59 -2.34 0.23
C TRP A 305 7.74 -1.12 0.61
N THR A 306 8.24 0.11 0.42
CA THR A 306 7.44 1.32 0.61
C THR A 306 6.25 1.36 -0.35
N VAL A 307 6.48 1.08 -1.64
CA VAL A 307 5.42 1.07 -2.66
C VAL A 307 4.42 -0.06 -2.41
N LEU A 308 4.90 -1.25 -2.03
CA LEU A 308 4.04 -2.38 -1.70
C LEU A 308 3.14 -2.08 -0.50
N SER A 309 3.71 -1.60 0.62
CA SER A 309 2.94 -1.20 1.79
C SER A 309 1.84 -0.20 1.44
N MET A 310 2.18 0.85 0.69
CA MET A 310 1.23 1.89 0.30
C MET A 310 0.14 1.32 -0.63
N ASN A 311 0.51 0.47 -1.61
CA ASN A 311 -0.46 -0.22 -2.47
C ASN A 311 -1.42 -1.11 -1.67
N SER A 312 -0.89 -2.00 -0.84
CA SER A 312 -1.68 -2.93 -0.02
C SER A 312 -2.68 -2.19 0.87
N CYS A 313 -2.23 -1.11 1.52
CA CYS A 313 -3.06 -0.28 2.36
C CYS A 313 -4.20 0.43 1.59
N TRP A 314 -3.87 1.21 0.56
CA TRP A 314 -4.84 2.08 -0.09
C TRP A 314 -5.80 1.32 -1.01
N THR A 315 -5.34 0.30 -1.73
CA THR A 315 -6.23 -0.52 -2.57
C THR A 315 -7.27 -1.26 -1.74
N THR A 316 -6.85 -1.78 -0.57
CA THR A 316 -7.74 -2.43 0.40
C THR A 316 -8.81 -1.46 0.92
N LEU A 317 -8.42 -0.26 1.34
CA LEU A 317 -9.37 0.75 1.85
C LEU A 317 -10.31 1.29 0.78
N GLU A 318 -9.88 1.30 -0.47
CA GLU A 318 -10.71 1.70 -1.62
C GLU A 318 -11.61 0.54 -2.12
N GLY A 319 -11.46 -0.67 -1.58
CA GLY A 319 -12.21 -1.85 -2.03
C GLY A 319 -11.84 -2.29 -3.45
N THR A 320 -10.62 -2.01 -3.89
CA THR A 320 -10.13 -2.31 -5.23
C THR A 320 -9.10 -3.43 -5.20
N VAL A 321 -8.97 -4.17 -6.29
CA VAL A 321 -7.99 -5.26 -6.36
C VAL A 321 -6.57 -4.68 -6.37
N SER A 322 -5.70 -5.27 -5.56
CA SER A 322 -4.29 -4.88 -5.43
C SER A 322 -3.58 -4.94 -6.78
N SER A 323 -2.85 -3.89 -7.15
CA SER A 323 -2.10 -3.89 -8.42
C SER A 323 -0.86 -4.80 -8.37
N LEU A 324 -0.48 -5.28 -7.18
CA LEU A 324 0.66 -6.17 -6.93
C LEU A 324 0.15 -7.56 -6.52
N MET A 325 -0.16 -8.41 -7.50
CA MET A 325 -0.66 -9.77 -7.27
C MET A 325 0.44 -10.75 -6.84
N TYR A 326 1.09 -10.51 -5.71
CA TYR A 326 2.27 -11.26 -5.24
C TYR A 326 2.02 -12.76 -4.95
N ARG A 327 0.76 -13.21 -4.97
CA ARG A 327 0.40 -14.64 -4.91
C ARG A 327 0.53 -15.37 -6.25
N THR A 328 0.72 -14.64 -7.35
CA THR A 328 0.93 -15.23 -8.68
C THR A 328 2.40 -15.57 -8.89
N PRO A 329 2.74 -16.71 -9.52
CA PRO A 329 4.14 -17.07 -9.79
C PRO A 329 4.91 -15.99 -10.57
N GLN A 330 4.22 -15.25 -11.43
CA GLN A 330 4.78 -14.17 -12.25
C GLN A 330 5.21 -12.97 -11.39
N MET A 331 4.38 -12.57 -10.42
CA MET A 331 4.64 -11.43 -9.53
C MET A 331 5.22 -11.85 -8.17
N ARG A 332 5.68 -13.10 -8.05
CA ARG A 332 6.30 -13.61 -6.83
C ARG A 332 7.41 -12.67 -6.36
N VAL A 333 7.37 -12.34 -5.07
CA VAL A 333 8.31 -11.42 -4.45
C VAL A 333 9.47 -12.20 -3.86
N ASP A 334 10.66 -12.00 -4.44
CA ASP A 334 11.90 -12.60 -3.95
C ASP A 334 12.77 -11.57 -3.20
N THR A 335 12.44 -10.29 -3.24
CA THR A 335 13.17 -9.22 -2.55
C THR A 335 13.24 -9.47 -1.04
N PRO A 336 14.41 -9.35 -0.39
CA PRO A 336 14.55 -9.59 1.04
C PRO A 336 13.88 -8.49 1.85
N TRP A 337 13.54 -8.77 3.11
CA TRP A 337 12.98 -7.77 4.04
C TRP A 337 13.93 -6.56 4.24
N PRO A 338 13.40 -5.34 4.38
CA PRO A 338 14.18 -4.16 4.72
C PRO A 338 14.95 -4.32 6.04
N GLY A 339 16.23 -3.95 6.03
CA GLY A 339 17.10 -4.02 7.20
C GLY A 339 17.84 -5.35 7.39
N VAL A 340 17.59 -6.35 6.54
CA VAL A 340 18.42 -7.56 6.49
C VAL A 340 19.86 -7.19 6.13
N PRO A 341 20.88 -7.63 6.90
CA PRO A 341 22.28 -7.47 6.51
C PRO A 341 22.56 -8.11 5.15
N LEU A 342 22.96 -7.28 4.18
CA LEU A 342 23.23 -7.71 2.81
C LEU A 342 24.69 -8.18 2.69
N SER A 343 24.94 -9.44 3.06
CA SER A 343 26.18 -10.12 2.71
C SER A 343 26.20 -10.44 1.20
N PRO A 344 27.38 -10.62 0.58
CA PRO A 344 27.48 -11.00 -0.83
C PRO A 344 26.68 -12.27 -1.19
N ASP A 345 26.53 -13.18 -0.24
CA ASP A 345 25.83 -14.48 -0.38
C ASP A 345 24.35 -14.42 -0.02
N THR A 346 23.86 -13.28 0.52
CA THR A 346 22.44 -13.12 0.87
C THR A 346 21.59 -13.32 -0.39
N ARG A 347 20.73 -14.34 -0.39
CA ARG A 347 19.75 -14.63 -1.44
C ARG A 347 18.41 -14.91 -0.81
N SER A 348 17.36 -14.48 -1.47
CA SER A 348 15.98 -14.64 -1.02
C SER A 348 15.10 -15.17 -2.15
N SER A 349 13.97 -15.74 -1.76
CA SER A 349 12.99 -16.35 -2.66
C SER A 349 11.67 -16.41 -1.93
N SER A 350 10.56 -16.11 -2.61
CA SER A 350 9.21 -16.30 -2.04
C SER A 350 8.98 -15.55 -0.72
N THR A 351 9.58 -14.38 -0.51
CA THR A 351 9.63 -13.67 0.78
C THR A 351 8.26 -13.51 1.43
N ILE A 352 7.26 -13.08 0.66
CA ILE A 352 5.88 -12.91 1.18
C ILE A 352 5.20 -14.26 1.40
N GLU A 353 5.41 -15.24 0.51
CA GLU A 353 4.80 -16.58 0.65
C GLU A 353 5.30 -17.29 1.92
N TRP A 354 6.60 -17.21 2.23
CA TRP A 354 7.17 -17.76 3.46
C TRP A 354 6.59 -17.10 4.71
N PHE A 355 6.41 -15.77 4.69
CA PHE A 355 5.77 -15.05 5.79
C PHE A 355 4.31 -15.47 5.96
N LEU A 356 3.53 -15.53 4.88
CA LEU A 356 2.12 -15.97 4.92
C LEU A 356 1.97 -17.44 5.31
N ALA A 357 2.97 -18.28 5.03
CA ALA A 357 3.06 -19.65 5.50
C ALA A 357 3.46 -19.76 6.99
N ASN A 358 3.50 -18.64 7.72
CA ASN A 358 3.86 -18.57 9.13
C ASN A 358 5.25 -19.15 9.42
N VAL A 359 6.19 -19.01 8.50
CA VAL A 359 7.58 -19.39 8.74
C VAL A 359 8.28 -18.29 9.56
N PRO A 360 9.03 -18.64 10.62
CA PRO A 360 9.72 -17.65 11.44
C PRO A 360 10.80 -16.92 10.63
N ASP A 361 10.85 -15.61 10.81
CA ASP A 361 11.78 -14.71 10.14
C ASP A 361 12.27 -13.67 11.19
N GLY A 362 13.54 -13.24 11.13
CA GLY A 362 14.23 -12.56 12.25
C GLY A 362 13.85 -11.08 12.50
N ASP A 363 14.48 -10.42 13.47
CA ASP A 363 14.18 -9.02 13.83
C ASP A 363 14.50 -8.05 12.67
N TYR A 364 13.46 -7.43 12.11
CA TYR A 364 13.57 -6.54 10.97
C TYR A 364 13.31 -5.07 11.33
N SER A 365 13.64 -4.19 10.39
CA SER A 365 13.42 -2.75 10.52
C SER A 365 11.94 -2.36 10.62
N MET A 366 11.67 -1.13 11.06
CA MET A 366 10.32 -0.55 11.09
C MET A 366 9.59 -0.63 9.73
N LEU A 367 10.31 -0.49 8.62
CA LEU A 367 9.74 -0.61 7.28
C LEU A 367 9.27 -2.04 6.98
N ALA A 368 10.02 -3.05 7.44
CA ALA A 368 9.62 -4.45 7.30
C ALA A 368 8.39 -4.77 8.15
N LEU A 369 8.33 -4.28 9.40
CA LEU A 369 7.15 -4.43 10.26
C LEU A 369 5.93 -3.75 9.63
N HIS A 370 6.09 -2.57 9.06
CA HIS A 370 5.03 -1.89 8.31
C HIS A 370 4.57 -2.72 7.10
N ALA A 371 5.48 -3.22 6.28
CA ALA A 371 5.15 -4.07 5.14
C ALA A 371 4.39 -5.35 5.54
N LYS A 372 4.86 -6.05 6.57
CA LYS A 372 4.16 -7.22 7.12
C LYS A 372 2.76 -6.87 7.59
N ALA A 373 2.58 -5.77 8.32
CA ALA A 373 1.28 -5.32 8.78
C ALA A 373 0.34 -4.94 7.61
N SER A 374 0.84 -4.24 6.59
CA SER A 374 0.07 -3.90 5.38
C SER A 374 -0.38 -5.15 4.62
N ILE A 375 0.49 -6.17 4.51
CA ILE A 375 0.17 -7.46 3.90
C ILE A 375 -0.92 -8.18 4.70
N LEU A 376 -0.75 -8.31 6.02
CA LEU A 376 -1.76 -8.97 6.88
C LEU A 376 -3.11 -8.26 6.82
N PHE A 377 -3.10 -6.94 6.80
CA PHE A 377 -4.29 -6.11 6.60
C PHE A 377 -4.96 -6.41 5.25
N GLU A 378 -4.23 -6.37 4.15
CA GLU A 378 -4.75 -6.72 2.81
C GLU A 378 -5.31 -8.15 2.76
N GLN A 379 -4.62 -9.11 3.38
CA GLN A 379 -5.07 -10.51 3.42
C GLN A 379 -6.36 -10.69 4.21
N ALA A 380 -6.56 -9.95 5.29
CA ALA A 380 -7.80 -9.99 6.06
C ALA A 380 -9.02 -9.50 5.25
N PHE A 381 -8.81 -8.56 4.34
CA PHE A 381 -9.87 -8.01 3.47
C PHE A 381 -10.06 -8.78 2.16
N THR A 382 -9.03 -9.50 1.71
CA THR A 382 -9.12 -10.39 0.54
C THR A 382 -9.89 -11.68 0.87
N LEU A 383 -9.98 -12.05 2.15
CA LEU A 383 -10.72 -13.24 2.56
C LEU A 383 -12.24 -13.05 2.33
N GLU A 384 -12.81 -13.96 1.55
CA GLU A 384 -14.24 -13.96 1.23
C GLU A 384 -15.12 -14.25 2.45
N GLU A 385 -16.36 -13.74 2.40
CA GLU A 385 -17.38 -14.05 3.40
C GLU A 385 -17.77 -15.52 3.37
N PHE A 386 -18.23 -16.03 4.52
CA PHE A 386 -18.63 -17.43 4.62
C PHE A 386 -19.91 -17.67 3.82
N ASP A 387 -19.81 -18.50 2.78
CA ASP A 387 -20.97 -18.98 2.02
C ASP A 387 -21.32 -20.41 2.45
N ALA A 388 -22.51 -20.58 3.03
CA ALA A 388 -23.04 -21.87 3.46
C ALA A 388 -23.39 -22.79 2.27
N ASN A 389 -23.58 -22.23 1.08
CA ASN A 389 -23.90 -22.97 -0.15
C ASN A 389 -22.65 -23.36 -0.95
N ALA A 390 -21.47 -22.89 -0.54
CA ALA A 390 -20.23 -23.22 -1.20
C ALA A 390 -19.91 -24.72 -1.08
N SER A 391 -19.06 -25.21 -1.99
CA SER A 391 -18.60 -26.60 -1.93
C SER A 391 -17.85 -26.88 -0.62
N MET A 392 -17.91 -28.13 -0.14
CA MET A 392 -17.17 -28.57 1.04
C MET A 392 -15.67 -28.26 0.94
N GLU A 393 -15.08 -28.42 -0.25
CA GLU A 393 -13.67 -28.11 -0.53
C GLU A 393 -13.38 -26.60 -0.39
N SER A 394 -14.27 -25.75 -0.91
CA SER A 394 -14.19 -24.29 -0.77
C SER A 394 -14.29 -23.86 0.70
N ILE A 395 -15.23 -24.43 1.45
CA ILE A 395 -15.42 -24.17 2.87
C ILE A 395 -14.16 -24.55 3.66
N GLN A 396 -13.58 -25.72 3.38
CA GLN A 396 -12.36 -26.19 4.03
C GLN A 396 -11.16 -25.30 3.70
N THR A 397 -10.96 -24.94 2.42
CA THR A 397 -9.85 -24.08 1.95
C THR A 397 -9.92 -22.69 2.59
N ARG A 398 -11.11 -22.09 2.62
CA ARG A 398 -11.38 -20.82 3.29
C ARG A 398 -11.10 -20.92 4.79
N SER A 399 -11.55 -21.99 5.45
CA SER A 399 -11.33 -22.20 6.89
C SER A 399 -9.85 -22.36 7.24
N GLN A 400 -9.09 -23.08 6.42
CA GLN A 400 -7.63 -23.21 6.58
C GLN A 400 -6.94 -21.85 6.40
N SER A 401 -7.33 -21.08 5.38
CA SER A 401 -6.79 -19.74 5.15
C SER A 401 -7.10 -18.79 6.30
N TYR A 402 -8.34 -18.82 6.80
CA TYR A 402 -8.77 -18.05 7.97
C TYR A 402 -7.93 -18.38 9.21
N ASN A 403 -7.82 -19.66 9.58
CA ASN A 403 -7.07 -20.09 10.76
C ASN A 403 -5.58 -19.73 10.65
N SER A 404 -4.97 -19.98 9.49
CA SER A 404 -3.57 -19.67 9.25
C SER A 404 -3.29 -18.17 9.41
N LEU A 405 -4.18 -17.33 8.88
CA LEU A 405 -4.07 -15.88 9.01
C LEU A 405 -4.27 -15.41 10.45
N CYS A 406 -5.23 -15.98 11.19
CA CYS A 406 -5.43 -15.65 12.61
C CYS A 406 -4.19 -15.98 13.46
N THR A 407 -3.62 -17.17 13.28
CA THR A 407 -2.40 -17.59 13.97
C THR A 407 -1.22 -16.67 13.62
N LEU A 408 -1.06 -16.32 12.35
CA LEU A 408 0.00 -15.44 11.89
C LEU A 408 -0.14 -14.02 12.46
N VAL A 409 -1.35 -13.46 12.47
CA VAL A 409 -1.64 -12.14 13.06
C VAL A 409 -1.31 -12.13 14.56
N GLN A 410 -1.68 -13.19 15.29
CA GLN A 410 -1.38 -13.29 16.71
C GLN A 410 0.12 -13.39 16.99
N ARG A 411 0.85 -14.23 16.22
CA ARG A 411 2.31 -14.33 16.30
C ARG A 411 2.96 -12.98 16.04
N PHE A 412 2.60 -12.34 14.92
CA PHE A 412 3.15 -11.05 14.53
C PHE A 412 2.87 -9.96 15.58
N GLN A 413 1.65 -9.90 16.15
CA GLN A 413 1.32 -8.95 17.22
C GLN A 413 2.22 -9.12 18.45
N SER A 414 2.60 -10.37 18.79
CA SER A 414 3.50 -10.66 19.92
C SER A 414 4.97 -10.28 19.66
N GLU A 415 5.39 -10.21 18.39
CA GLU A 415 6.73 -9.82 17.96
C GLU A 415 6.91 -8.28 17.90
N LEU A 416 5.82 -7.51 17.96
CA LEU A 416 5.89 -6.05 17.84
C LEU A 416 6.52 -5.38 19.07
N PRO A 417 7.49 -4.45 18.88
CA PRO A 417 8.06 -3.67 19.97
C PRO A 417 6.98 -2.91 20.76
N PRO A 418 7.13 -2.77 22.10
CA PRO A 418 6.24 -1.95 22.90
C PRO A 418 6.38 -0.47 22.54
N ILE A 419 5.29 0.29 22.64
CA ILE A 419 5.32 1.75 22.51
C ILE A 419 5.70 2.32 23.88
N VAL A 420 6.95 2.77 24.02
CA VAL A 420 7.51 3.33 25.26
C VAL A 420 8.01 4.74 24.99
N GLY A 421 7.81 5.66 25.94
CA GLY A 421 8.23 7.06 25.81
C GLY A 421 9.75 7.29 25.90
N THR A 422 10.49 6.38 26.51
CA THR A 422 11.94 6.50 26.72
C THR A 422 12.70 5.36 26.04
N SER A 423 13.56 5.69 25.08
CA SER A 423 14.52 4.73 24.52
C SER A 423 15.62 4.45 25.55
N ALA A 424 15.81 3.18 25.92
CA ALA A 424 16.87 2.75 26.84
C ALA A 424 18.29 3.00 26.30
N ASN A 425 18.45 3.28 25.00
CA ASN A 425 19.74 3.35 24.32
C ASN A 425 20.12 4.75 23.79
N SER A 426 19.32 5.79 24.07
CA SER A 426 19.63 7.15 23.62
C SER A 426 20.41 7.88 24.72
N ALA A 427 21.66 8.26 24.44
CA ALA A 427 22.54 9.03 25.35
C ALA A 427 21.99 10.44 25.71
N VAL A 428 20.82 10.79 25.19
CA VAL A 428 19.95 11.90 25.60
C VAL A 428 18.53 11.34 25.51
N GLY A 429 17.72 11.46 26.56
CA GLY A 429 16.36 10.90 26.65
C GLY A 429 15.33 11.57 25.72
N SER A 430 15.60 11.64 24.41
CA SER A 430 14.67 12.15 23.41
C SER A 430 13.71 11.05 22.94
N VAL A 431 12.41 11.34 23.01
CA VAL A 431 11.35 10.49 22.46
C VAL A 431 11.47 10.43 20.93
N ASP A 432 11.59 9.23 20.35
CA ASP A 432 11.54 9.09 18.89
C ASP A 432 10.07 9.13 18.40
N SER A 433 9.58 10.33 18.16
CA SER A 433 8.21 10.58 17.67
C SER A 433 7.92 9.89 16.32
N THR A 434 8.96 9.65 15.50
CA THR A 434 8.85 8.95 14.22
C THR A 434 8.53 7.47 14.43
N GLN A 435 9.31 6.82 15.29
CA GLN A 435 9.11 5.42 15.63
C GLN A 435 7.75 5.19 16.30
N ILE A 436 7.33 6.06 17.21
CA ILE A 436 6.01 5.98 17.86
C ILE A 436 4.88 6.09 16.84
N GLY A 437 4.97 7.03 15.89
CA GLY A 437 3.97 7.19 14.82
C GLY A 437 3.87 5.95 13.93
N GLN A 438 5.00 5.36 13.55
CA GLN A 438 5.02 4.14 12.77
C GLN A 438 4.47 2.94 13.54
N LEU A 439 4.80 2.77 14.83
CA LEU A 439 4.24 1.70 15.66
C LEU A 439 2.74 1.85 15.88
N LEU A 440 2.25 3.08 16.06
CA LEU A 440 0.82 3.38 16.14
C LEU A 440 0.09 2.95 14.86
N LEU A 441 0.66 3.27 13.69
CA LEU A 441 0.13 2.83 12.39
C LEU A 441 0.12 1.30 12.28
N ILE A 442 1.25 0.66 12.52
CA ILE A 442 1.41 -0.80 12.43
C ILE A 442 0.38 -1.52 13.31
N ARG A 443 0.27 -1.11 14.59
CA ARG A 443 -0.68 -1.74 15.52
C ARG A 443 -2.13 -1.47 15.12
N THR A 444 -2.43 -0.27 14.61
CA THR A 444 -3.79 0.06 14.13
C THR A 444 -4.16 -0.79 12.91
N LEU A 445 -3.26 -0.98 11.94
CA LEU A 445 -3.48 -1.87 10.78
C LEU A 445 -3.81 -3.30 11.22
N ILE A 446 -3.04 -3.83 12.17
CA ILE A 446 -3.27 -5.17 12.73
C ILE A 446 -4.63 -5.24 13.43
N CYS A 447 -4.97 -4.25 14.26
CA CYS A 447 -6.26 -4.23 14.96
C CYS A 447 -7.45 -4.17 13.99
N VAL A 448 -7.38 -3.33 12.94
CA VAL A 448 -8.45 -3.27 11.93
C VAL A 448 -8.53 -4.58 11.13
N GLY A 449 -7.39 -5.21 10.81
CA GLY A 449 -7.36 -6.55 10.24
C GLY A 449 -8.02 -7.60 11.14
N LYS A 450 -7.71 -7.59 12.45
CA LYS A 450 -8.37 -8.45 13.45
C LYS A 450 -9.88 -8.18 13.54
N ILE A 451 -10.33 -6.94 13.50
CA ILE A 451 -11.76 -6.58 13.47
C ILE A 451 -12.44 -7.21 12.26
N ARG A 452 -11.83 -7.11 11.07
CA ARG A 452 -12.36 -7.75 9.85
C ARG A 452 -12.42 -9.27 10.00
N LEU A 453 -11.36 -9.91 10.50
CA LEU A 453 -11.33 -11.36 10.73
C LEU A 453 -12.37 -11.81 11.77
N ALA A 454 -12.57 -11.05 12.83
CA ALA A 454 -13.59 -11.33 13.83
C ALA A 454 -15.00 -11.23 13.23
N ALA A 455 -15.25 -10.29 12.32
CA ALA A 455 -16.51 -10.19 11.57
C ALA A 455 -16.72 -11.36 10.58
N LEU A 456 -15.65 -12.00 10.11
CA LEU A 456 -15.66 -13.15 9.19
C LEU A 456 -15.69 -14.52 9.91
N SER A 457 -15.83 -14.54 11.24
CA SER A 457 -15.87 -15.79 12.00
C SER A 457 -17.05 -16.67 11.54
N PRO A 458 -16.84 -17.97 11.29
CA PRO A 458 -17.92 -18.85 10.88
C PRO A 458 -18.97 -19.01 12.01
N PRO A 459 -20.24 -19.28 11.67
CA PRO A 459 -21.29 -19.48 12.66
C PRO A 459 -21.10 -20.77 13.48
N THR A 460 -21.70 -20.80 14.67
CA THR A 460 -21.46 -21.76 15.75
C THR A 460 -21.61 -23.27 15.45
N PRO A 461 -22.35 -23.79 14.45
CA PRO A 461 -22.25 -25.22 14.12
C PRO A 461 -20.97 -25.58 13.34
N TYR A 462 -20.36 -24.62 12.63
CA TYR A 462 -19.18 -24.86 11.81
C TYR A 462 -17.87 -24.63 12.54
N THR A 463 -17.87 -23.86 13.63
CA THR A 463 -16.68 -23.61 14.45
C THR A 463 -16.14 -24.89 15.08
N TYR A 464 -17.02 -25.73 15.64
CA TYR A 464 -16.66 -27.02 16.23
C TYR A 464 -16.20 -28.04 15.19
N THR A 465 -16.74 -27.96 13.98
CA THR A 465 -16.47 -28.93 12.91
C THR A 465 -15.08 -28.72 12.29
N TYR A 466 -14.58 -27.48 12.26
CA TYR A 466 -13.30 -27.13 11.61
C TYR A 466 -12.24 -26.55 12.57
N GLY A 467 -12.45 -26.62 13.88
CA GLY A 467 -11.48 -26.19 14.89
C GLY A 467 -11.11 -24.70 14.83
N THR A 468 -12.01 -23.83 14.35
CA THR A 468 -11.76 -22.39 14.16
C THR A 468 -12.10 -21.60 15.43
N THR A 469 -11.17 -21.52 16.38
CA THR A 469 -11.27 -20.60 17.53
C THR A 469 -9.89 -20.02 17.87
N VAL A 470 -9.34 -19.16 17.00
CA VAL A 470 -8.00 -18.58 17.23
C VAL A 470 -8.05 -17.12 17.67
N LEU A 471 -9.05 -16.31 17.28
CA LEU A 471 -9.19 -14.95 17.81
C LEU A 471 -10.00 -14.97 19.12
N PRO A 472 -9.37 -14.76 20.29
CA PRO A 472 -10.08 -14.73 21.57
C PRO A 472 -10.92 -13.45 21.74
N ASP A 473 -10.54 -12.38 21.04
CA ASP A 473 -11.07 -11.04 21.27
C ASP A 473 -12.27 -10.73 20.35
N SER A 474 -13.34 -10.18 20.93
CA SER A 474 -14.46 -9.62 20.17
C SER A 474 -14.03 -8.35 19.39
N PRO A 475 -14.71 -8.00 18.27
CA PRO A 475 -14.43 -6.76 17.52
C PRO A 475 -14.37 -5.51 18.41
N ARG A 476 -15.25 -5.46 19.41
CA ARG A 476 -15.28 -4.41 20.44
C ARG A 476 -14.01 -4.34 21.28
N GLN A 477 -13.53 -5.47 21.80
CA GLN A 477 -12.30 -5.49 22.61
C GLN A 477 -11.10 -5.04 21.78
N ILE A 478 -11.03 -5.48 20.52
CA ILE A 478 -9.98 -5.07 19.58
C ILE A 478 -10.07 -3.56 19.29
N ALA A 479 -11.28 -3.02 19.11
CA ALA A 479 -11.46 -1.58 18.92
C ALA A 479 -11.03 -0.77 20.16
N LEU A 480 -11.32 -1.26 21.36
CA LEU A 480 -10.86 -0.66 22.62
C LEU A 480 -9.33 -0.77 22.80
N GLU A 481 -8.67 -1.79 22.24
CA GLU A 481 -7.21 -1.86 22.18
C GLU A 481 -6.62 -0.65 21.42
N VAL A 482 -7.21 -0.28 20.28
CA VAL A 482 -6.80 0.92 19.53
C VAL A 482 -7.03 2.20 20.32
N VAL A 483 -8.15 2.30 21.04
CA VAL A 483 -8.42 3.44 21.91
C VAL A 483 -7.33 3.57 22.97
N GLU A 484 -6.91 2.47 23.59
CA GLU A 484 -5.86 2.49 24.61
C GLU A 484 -4.49 2.83 24.02
N LEU A 485 -4.19 2.37 22.79
CA LEU A 485 -3.00 2.80 22.05
C LEU A 485 -2.97 4.31 21.83
N ILE A 486 -4.10 4.92 21.44
CA ILE A 486 -4.21 6.38 21.27
C ILE A 486 -3.97 7.11 22.60
N ARG A 487 -4.54 6.62 23.72
CA ARG A 487 -4.33 7.19 25.05
C ARG A 487 -2.89 7.10 25.51
N ASN A 488 -2.26 5.94 25.33
CA ASN A 488 -0.86 5.74 25.69
C ASN A 488 0.04 6.71 24.90
N VAL A 489 -0.13 6.80 23.58
CA VAL A 489 0.62 7.76 22.76
C VAL A 489 0.39 9.19 23.24
N HIS A 490 -0.86 9.59 23.46
CA HIS A 490 -1.18 10.93 23.98
C HIS A 490 -0.51 11.22 25.34
N SER A 491 -0.51 10.25 26.26
CA SER A 491 0.15 10.35 27.57
C SER A 491 1.67 10.49 27.45
N ILE A 492 2.30 9.73 26.55
CA ILE A 492 3.73 9.85 26.25
C ILE A 492 4.06 11.26 25.76
N PHE A 493 3.24 11.83 24.88
CA PHE A 493 3.48 13.18 24.37
C PHE A 493 3.26 14.26 25.45
N ILE A 494 2.22 14.16 26.27
CA ILE A 494 2.00 15.11 27.38
C ILE A 494 3.14 15.09 28.40
N SER A 495 3.62 13.89 28.75
CA SER A 495 4.61 13.72 29.82
C SER A 495 6.02 14.14 29.41
N ASN A 496 6.37 14.02 28.13
CA ASN A 496 7.73 14.28 27.65
C ASN A 496 7.91 15.61 26.92
N PHE A 497 6.82 16.23 26.43
CA PHE A 497 6.89 17.52 25.76
C PHE A 497 6.29 18.60 26.64
N THR A 498 7.12 19.53 27.10
CA THR A 498 6.63 20.87 27.44
C THR A 498 6.02 21.40 26.15
N TRP A 499 4.71 21.68 26.15
CA TRP A 499 3.95 22.21 25.01
C TRP A 499 4.49 23.60 24.60
N ASP A 500 5.71 23.66 24.07
CA ASP A 500 6.18 24.78 23.28
C ASP A 500 5.42 24.67 21.96
N VAL A 501 4.33 25.44 21.88
CA VAL A 501 3.29 25.43 20.84
C VAL A 501 3.87 25.51 19.41
N ASP A 502 5.14 25.91 19.31
CA ASP A 502 5.85 26.18 18.06
C ASP A 502 6.79 25.07 17.54
N LYS A 503 7.06 23.95 18.25
CA LYS A 503 8.23 23.11 17.89
C LYS A 503 8.06 21.64 17.50
N GLU A 504 7.13 20.85 18.03
CA GLU A 504 7.09 19.42 17.71
C GLU A 504 5.67 18.86 17.60
N MET A 505 5.05 19.07 16.45
CA MET A 505 3.73 18.51 16.20
C MET A 505 3.84 17.10 15.59
N PHE A 506 3.21 16.12 16.23
CA PHE A 506 3.24 14.72 15.87
C PHE A 506 2.65 14.50 14.47
N PHE A 507 3.44 13.91 13.56
CA PHE A 507 2.96 13.55 12.23
C PHE A 507 2.08 12.30 12.33
N VAL A 508 0.87 12.38 11.74
CA VAL A 508 -0.06 11.25 11.65
C VAL A 508 -0.19 10.88 10.18
N ASP A 509 0.05 9.61 9.88
CA ASP A 509 -0.13 9.09 8.53
C ASP A 509 -1.59 9.26 8.07
N PRO A 510 -1.86 9.78 6.85
CA PRO A 510 -3.22 9.98 6.36
C PRO A 510 -4.10 8.73 6.40
N ILE A 511 -3.51 7.53 6.33
CA ILE A 511 -4.27 6.29 6.39
C ILE A 511 -4.96 6.09 7.75
N LEU A 512 -4.36 6.61 8.85
CA LEU A 512 -4.94 6.52 10.19
C LEU A 512 -6.29 7.22 10.26
N ALA A 513 -6.55 8.21 9.40
CA ALA A 513 -7.87 8.83 9.29
C ALA A 513 -8.96 7.80 8.99
N VAL A 514 -8.73 6.95 7.99
CA VAL A 514 -9.70 5.94 7.56
C VAL A 514 -9.76 4.80 8.57
N LEU A 515 -8.61 4.34 9.06
CA LEU A 515 -8.53 3.26 10.04
C LEU A 515 -9.25 3.62 11.34
N TRP A 516 -9.03 4.84 11.87
CA TRP A 516 -9.73 5.31 13.07
C TRP A 516 -11.23 5.49 12.86
N THR A 517 -11.67 5.90 11.67
CA THR A 517 -13.11 5.88 11.34
C THR A 517 -13.68 4.47 11.40
N MET A 518 -13.00 3.46 10.85
CA MET A 518 -13.47 2.07 10.92
C MET A 518 -13.56 1.56 12.37
N VAL A 519 -12.58 1.89 13.21
CA VAL A 519 -12.60 1.58 14.63
C VAL A 519 -13.76 2.30 15.33
N GLY A 520 -13.94 3.60 15.06
CA GLY A 520 -15.02 4.41 15.62
C GLY A 520 -16.41 3.88 15.21
N GLN A 521 -16.58 3.49 13.95
CA GLN A 521 -17.81 2.87 13.45
C GLN A 521 -18.09 1.53 14.14
N THR A 522 -17.05 0.73 14.40
CA THR A 522 -17.18 -0.52 15.15
C THR A 522 -17.72 -0.27 16.55
N LEU A 523 -17.19 0.75 17.26
CA LEU A 523 -17.70 1.13 18.58
C LEU A 523 -19.13 1.70 18.52
N ALA A 524 -19.43 2.54 17.52
CA ALA A 524 -20.74 3.16 17.35
C ALA A 524 -21.85 2.13 17.05
N GLN A 525 -21.58 1.14 16.19
CA GLN A 525 -22.50 0.04 15.91
C GLN A 525 -22.78 -0.79 17.17
N ASP A 526 -21.77 -1.00 18.02
CA ASP A 526 -21.94 -1.74 19.27
C ASP A 526 -22.74 -0.94 20.31
N VAL A 527 -22.60 0.39 20.36
CA VAL A 527 -23.46 1.28 21.15
C VAL A 527 -24.92 1.13 20.71
N GLU A 528 -25.19 1.24 19.41
CA GLU A 528 -26.54 1.10 18.84
C GLU A 528 -27.16 -0.27 19.15
N ARG A 529 -26.38 -1.36 19.03
CA ARG A 529 -26.84 -2.72 19.35
C ARG A 529 -27.21 -2.91 20.82
N ILE A 530 -26.51 -2.24 21.74
CA ILE A 530 -26.81 -2.29 23.18
C ILE A 530 -28.06 -1.45 23.49
N GLU A 531 -28.19 -0.27 22.87
CA GLU A 531 -29.33 0.64 23.07
C GLU A 531 -30.63 0.06 22.52
N THR A 532 -30.59 -0.55 21.32
CA THR A 532 -31.73 -1.22 20.68
C THR A 532 -32.10 -2.55 21.33
N GLY A 533 -31.29 -3.06 22.27
CA GLY A 533 -31.50 -4.35 22.92
C GLY A 533 -31.23 -5.55 22.02
N THR A 534 -30.52 -5.36 20.90
CA THR A 534 -30.15 -6.44 19.97
C THR A 534 -29.05 -7.33 20.58
N ILE A 535 -28.21 -6.79 21.47
CA ILE A 535 -27.17 -7.52 22.22
C ILE A 535 -27.23 -7.13 23.70
N GLY A 536 -27.08 -8.10 24.61
CA GLY A 536 -26.96 -7.82 26.06
C GLY A 536 -28.30 -7.73 26.81
N VAL A 537 -29.38 -8.30 26.26
CA VAL A 537 -30.68 -8.44 26.95
C VAL A 537 -30.53 -9.18 28.28
N GLU A 538 -29.59 -10.14 28.35
CA GLU A 538 -29.31 -10.98 29.52
C GLU A 538 -28.42 -10.31 30.59
N LEU A 539 -27.76 -9.18 30.27
CA LEU A 539 -26.88 -8.49 31.23
C LEU A 539 -27.68 -7.66 32.26
N PRO A 540 -27.25 -7.62 33.53
CA PRO A 540 -27.82 -6.71 34.52
C PRO A 540 -27.76 -5.26 34.04
N ARG A 541 -28.81 -4.47 34.34
CA ARG A 541 -28.93 -3.06 33.90
C ARG A 541 -27.68 -2.24 34.21
N GLN A 542 -27.07 -2.44 35.38
CA GLN A 542 -25.85 -1.73 35.77
C GLN A 542 -24.64 -2.06 34.89
N ALA A 543 -24.46 -3.33 34.54
CA ALA A 543 -23.38 -3.77 33.65
C ALA A 543 -23.55 -3.18 32.24
N ARG A 544 -24.80 -3.11 31.75
CA ARG A 544 -25.13 -2.48 30.46
C ARG A 544 -24.77 -1.00 30.44
N ILE A 545 -25.05 -0.26 31.52
CA ILE A 545 -24.70 1.16 31.65
C ILE A 545 -23.18 1.33 31.63
N THR A 546 -22.45 0.57 32.46
CA THR A 546 -20.98 0.66 32.52
C THR A 546 -20.32 0.37 31.18
N GLN A 547 -20.83 -0.63 30.45
CA GLN A 547 -20.35 -0.98 29.12
C GLN A 547 -20.64 0.13 28.09
N LEU A 548 -21.83 0.72 28.12
CA LEU A 548 -22.20 1.82 27.24
C LEU A 548 -21.31 3.05 27.48
N ASP A 549 -21.02 3.36 28.75
CA ASP A 549 -20.14 4.46 29.13
C ASP A 549 -18.70 4.24 28.64
N GLU A 550 -18.19 3.00 28.72
CA GLU A 550 -16.86 2.66 28.19
C GLU A 550 -16.76 2.87 26.69
N LEU A 551 -17.76 2.40 25.93
CA LEU A 551 -17.80 2.56 24.48
C LEU A 551 -17.90 4.03 24.06
N ARG A 552 -18.76 4.81 24.72
CA ARG A 552 -18.90 6.25 24.48
C ARG A 552 -17.60 7.00 24.77
N ARG A 553 -16.91 6.69 25.89
CA ARG A 553 -15.59 7.25 26.19
C ARG A 553 -14.54 6.85 25.15
N GLY A 554 -14.60 5.64 24.63
CA GLY A 554 -13.73 5.18 23.54
C GLY A 554 -13.94 5.98 22.27
N LEU A 555 -15.20 6.16 21.85
CA LEU A 555 -15.57 6.96 20.69
C LEU A 555 -15.12 8.43 20.83
N ASP A 556 -15.34 9.03 22.00
CA ASP A 556 -14.89 10.40 22.30
C ASP A 556 -13.36 10.52 22.22
N THR A 557 -12.61 9.48 22.61
CA THR A 557 -11.15 9.45 22.50
C THR A 557 -10.70 9.51 21.04
N ILE A 558 -11.33 8.69 20.17
CA ILE A 558 -11.05 8.68 18.73
C ILE A 558 -11.40 10.02 18.09
N ILE A 559 -12.59 10.55 18.38
CA ILE A 559 -13.04 11.86 17.87
C ILE A 559 -12.07 12.97 18.28
N ARG A 560 -11.67 13.03 19.55
CA ARG A 560 -10.71 14.02 20.05
C ARG A 560 -9.36 13.90 19.33
N ALA A 561 -8.84 12.68 19.17
CA ALA A 561 -7.60 12.46 18.44
C ALA A 561 -7.72 12.96 16.99
N MET A 562 -8.79 12.57 16.28
CA MET A 562 -9.06 13.03 14.91
C MET A 562 -9.23 14.55 14.83
N SER A 563 -9.88 15.20 15.80
CA SER A 563 -10.05 16.66 15.84
C SER A 563 -8.72 17.39 16.05
N ILE A 564 -7.85 16.91 16.94
CA ILE A 564 -6.53 17.50 17.20
C ILE A 564 -5.67 17.45 15.92
N PHE A 565 -5.73 16.34 15.19
CA PHE A 565 -4.91 16.13 14.00
C PHE A 565 -5.57 16.61 12.69
N GLY A 566 -6.89 16.84 12.68
CA GLY A 566 -7.70 17.14 11.49
C GLY A 566 -7.77 18.62 11.12
N ALA A 567 -7.25 19.54 11.95
CA ALA A 567 -7.25 20.97 11.68
C ALA A 567 -6.66 21.31 10.30
N ALA A 568 -7.34 22.21 9.56
CA ALA A 568 -7.11 22.94 8.28
C ALA A 568 -6.12 22.41 7.20
N SER A 569 -5.09 21.67 7.58
CA SER A 569 -4.03 21.11 6.76
C SER A 569 -4.22 19.63 6.37
N ARG A 570 -5.20 18.90 6.94
CA ARG A 570 -5.46 17.48 6.60
C ARG A 570 -6.93 17.22 6.22
N PRO A 571 -7.38 17.64 5.03
CA PRO A 571 -8.75 17.45 4.56
C PRO A 571 -9.29 16.03 4.68
N LEU A 572 -8.46 15.01 4.45
CA LEU A 572 -8.92 13.62 4.58
C LEU A 572 -9.33 13.28 6.01
N LEU A 573 -8.56 13.73 7.00
CA LEU A 573 -8.85 13.43 8.40
C LEU A 573 -10.11 14.16 8.88
N ASP A 574 -10.29 15.41 8.46
CA ASP A 574 -11.53 16.16 8.71
C ASP A 574 -12.74 15.50 8.02
N GLN A 575 -12.62 15.11 6.74
CA GLN A 575 -13.67 14.38 6.03
C GLN A 575 -14.06 13.09 6.74
N GLN A 576 -13.08 12.32 7.21
CA GLN A 576 -13.29 11.08 7.95
C GLN A 576 -13.94 11.33 9.32
N LEU A 577 -13.56 12.40 10.02
CA LEU A 577 -14.19 12.83 11.26
C LEU A 577 -15.67 13.19 11.04
N GLN A 578 -16.01 13.93 9.97
CA GLN A 578 -17.40 14.25 9.65
C GLN A 578 -18.24 13.01 9.37
N ILE A 579 -17.69 12.00 8.69
CA ILE A 579 -18.37 10.71 8.47
C ILE A 579 -18.68 10.02 9.80
N LEU A 580 -17.72 10.01 10.73
CA LEU A 580 -17.90 9.39 12.05
C LEU A 580 -18.95 10.15 12.88
N LEU A 581 -18.96 11.48 12.83
CA LEU A 581 -19.95 12.31 13.53
C LEU A 581 -21.36 12.17 12.94
N ALA A 582 -21.48 12.11 11.62
CA ALA A 582 -22.77 11.92 10.95
C ALA A 582 -23.43 10.59 11.33
N GLY A 583 -22.64 9.51 11.47
CA GLY A 583 -23.13 8.20 11.93
C GLY A 583 -23.70 8.19 13.35
N ARG A 584 -23.39 9.20 14.18
CA ARG A 584 -23.96 9.36 15.53
C ARG A 584 -25.34 10.03 15.53
N GLY A 585 -25.61 10.88 14.53
CA GLY A 585 -26.82 11.71 14.47
C GLY A 585 -28.09 10.93 14.10
N SER A 586 -27.99 9.78 13.45
CA SER A 586 -29.15 8.99 13.01
C SER A 586 -29.89 8.23 14.13
N GLY A 587 -29.29 8.12 15.32
CA GLY A 587 -29.91 7.45 16.49
C GLY A 587 -30.52 8.39 17.53
N GLY A 588 -30.26 9.71 17.45
CA GLY A 588 -30.57 10.66 18.52
C GLY A 588 -31.96 11.31 18.49
N ASP A 589 -32.69 11.22 17.38
CA ASP A 589 -33.92 12.00 17.14
C ASP A 589 -35.22 11.18 17.24
N ARG A 590 -35.20 10.01 17.90
CA ARG A 590 -36.40 9.19 18.19
C ARG A 590 -36.72 9.12 19.68
N GLY A 591 -36.75 10.28 20.34
CA GLY A 591 -37.14 10.35 21.74
C GLY A 591 -37.28 11.78 22.24
N ALA A 592 -38.27 12.50 21.74
CA ALA A 592 -38.89 13.64 22.40
C ALA A 592 -40.41 13.50 22.34
#